data_AF-A0A6P5WFK4-F1
#
_entry.id   AF-A0A6P5WFK4-F1
#
_cell.length_a   1.000
_cell.length_b   1.000
_cell.length_c   1.000
_cell.angle_alpha   90.00
_cell.angle_beta   90.00
_cell.angle_gamma   90.00
#
_symmetry.space_group_name_H-M   'P 1'
#
loop_
_entity.id
_entity.type
_entity.pdbx_description
1 polymer ?
#
loop_
_entity_poly.entity_id
_entity_poly.type
_entity_poly.pdbx_seq_one_letter_code
_entity_poly.pdbx_strand_id
1 'polypeptide(L)'
;MDRPELPSTRDSVASHPEFSFNCREELEGHVACVKLFLEQHVVHGEPYVPGSEDDRDRCRSTRSLYMRCMKYRKTFPPDGDRVAHLMSQPVSGPKACEMELAMHGNCVAIQLERAQKLGEKYWTQGGEDRCMMTRANYERCMYGTKLGLTDRWGGERLSEQLEKNISHLQVRLDHK
;
A
#
# COMPACT_ATOMS: atom_id res chain seq x y z
N MET A 1 20.95 25.10 -46.35
CA MET A 1 21.16 25.28 -44.91
C MET A 1 20.03 24.54 -44.23
N ASP A 2 20.26 23.25 -43.96
CA ASP A 2 19.29 22.38 -43.32
C ASP A 2 19.24 22.66 -41.81
N ARG A 3 18.01 22.89 -41.33
CA ARG A 3 17.70 23.16 -39.93
C ARG A 3 17.67 21.81 -39.20
N PRO A 4 18.40 21.62 -38.09
CA PRO A 4 18.29 20.39 -37.32
C PRO A 4 16.89 20.30 -36.69
N GLU A 5 16.15 19.24 -37.01
CA GLU A 5 14.92 18.89 -36.30
C GLU A 5 15.27 18.47 -34.86
N LEU A 6 14.65 19.14 -33.89
CA LEU A 6 14.74 18.77 -32.48
C LEU A 6 13.96 17.47 -32.25
N PRO A 7 14.50 16.50 -31.49
CA PRO A 7 13.80 15.26 -31.19
C PRO A 7 12.55 15.55 -30.35
N SER A 8 11.41 15.05 -30.83
CA SER A 8 10.12 15.07 -30.15
C SER A 8 10.20 14.27 -28.86
N THR A 9 10.06 14.94 -27.72
CA THR A 9 10.03 14.34 -26.37
C THR A 9 8.84 13.39 -26.13
N ARG A 10 7.95 13.22 -27.12
CA ARG A 10 6.83 12.27 -27.07
C ARG A 10 7.28 10.82 -27.21
N ASP A 11 8.39 10.54 -27.88
CA ASP A 11 8.79 9.16 -28.19
C ASP A 11 9.51 8.45 -27.04
N SER A 12 10.00 9.18 -26.03
CA SER A 12 10.71 8.59 -24.88
C SER A 12 9.81 8.12 -23.74
N VAL A 13 8.51 8.43 -23.77
CA VAL A 13 7.55 7.98 -22.73
C VAL A 13 6.89 6.65 -23.12
N ALA A 14 6.87 6.33 -24.42
CA ALA A 14 6.24 5.13 -24.96
C ALA A 14 7.08 3.84 -24.82
N SER A 15 8.32 3.93 -24.35
CA SER A 15 9.25 2.79 -24.26
C SER A 15 9.30 2.10 -22.89
N HIS A 16 8.42 2.44 -21.94
CA HIS A 16 8.26 1.69 -20.69
C HIS A 16 6.90 0.96 -20.68
N PRO A 17 6.87 -0.38 -20.82
CA PRO A 17 5.62 -1.16 -20.82
C PRO A 17 4.89 -1.20 -19.45
N GLU A 18 5.41 -0.50 -18.42
CA GLU A 18 4.89 -0.53 -17.04
C GLU A 18 4.24 0.78 -16.56
N PHE A 19 4.14 1.81 -17.40
CA PHE A 19 3.57 3.11 -16.99
C PHE A 19 2.16 3.29 -17.55
N SER A 20 1.14 3.26 -16.68
CA SER A 20 -0.24 3.53 -17.06
C SER A 20 -0.54 5.03 -17.07
N PHE A 21 -1.29 5.48 -18.09
CA PHE A 21 -1.87 6.82 -18.11
C PHE A 21 -3.12 6.93 -17.21
N ASN A 22 -3.59 5.81 -16.68
CA ASN A 22 -4.67 5.75 -15.72
C ASN A 22 -4.14 5.84 -14.28
N CYS A 23 -4.10 7.05 -13.73
CA CYS A 23 -3.56 7.24 -12.37
C CYS A 23 -4.36 6.52 -11.29
N ARG A 24 -5.60 6.08 -11.57
CA ARG A 24 -6.37 5.26 -10.62
C ARG A 24 -5.79 3.85 -10.51
N GLU A 25 -5.38 3.25 -11.62
CA GLU A 25 -4.72 1.94 -11.64
C GLU A 25 -3.39 2.00 -10.90
N GLU A 26 -2.61 3.07 -11.10
CA GLU A 26 -1.36 3.27 -10.35
C GLU A 26 -1.59 3.43 -8.83
N LEU A 27 -2.68 4.10 -8.45
CA LEU A 27 -3.09 4.21 -7.04
C LEU A 27 -3.46 2.84 -6.47
N GLU A 28 -4.27 2.07 -7.20
CA GLU A 28 -4.71 0.73 -6.82
C GLU A 28 -3.52 -0.24 -6.72
N GLY A 29 -2.57 -0.17 -7.65
CA GLY A 29 -1.32 -0.95 -7.61
C GLY A 29 -0.46 -0.60 -6.39
N HIS A 30 -0.39 0.67 -6.02
CA HIS A 30 0.29 1.08 -4.79
C HIS A 30 -0.44 0.56 -3.53
N VAL A 31 -1.76 0.71 -3.46
CA VAL A 31 -2.57 0.19 -2.34
C VAL A 31 -2.40 -1.33 -2.21
N ALA A 32 -2.39 -2.07 -3.32
CA ALA A 32 -2.17 -3.51 -3.33
C ALA A 32 -0.77 -3.89 -2.80
N CYS A 33 0.27 -3.19 -3.23
CA CYS A 33 1.63 -3.36 -2.71
C CYS A 33 1.67 -3.19 -1.19
N VAL A 34 1.06 -2.11 -0.69
CA VAL A 34 1.06 -1.78 0.74
C VAL A 34 0.30 -2.83 1.57
N LYS A 35 -0.86 -3.29 1.09
CA LYS A 35 -1.61 -4.40 1.73
C LYS A 35 -0.77 -5.68 1.80
N LEU A 36 -0.12 -6.06 0.70
CA LEU A 36 0.72 -7.26 0.64
C LEU A 36 1.86 -7.21 1.66
N PHE A 37 2.56 -6.07 1.77
CA PHE A 37 3.66 -5.95 2.73
C PHE A 37 3.17 -5.81 4.18
N LEU A 38 1.94 -5.33 4.40
CA LEU A 38 1.34 -5.40 5.72
C LEU A 38 0.98 -6.84 6.11
N GLU A 39 0.45 -7.65 5.18
CA GLU A 39 0.26 -9.09 5.38
C GLU A 39 1.62 -9.75 5.71
N GLN A 40 2.67 -9.49 4.92
CA GLN A 40 4.00 -10.05 5.16
C GLN A 40 4.61 -9.60 6.49
N HIS A 41 4.43 -8.34 6.88
CA HIS A 41 4.84 -7.84 8.18
C HIS A 41 4.21 -8.67 9.29
N VAL A 42 2.90 -8.90 9.21
CA VAL A 42 2.20 -9.64 10.25
C VAL A 42 2.56 -11.12 10.26
N VAL A 43 2.73 -11.74 9.09
CA VAL A 43 2.99 -13.18 8.96
C VAL A 43 4.46 -13.51 9.25
N HIS A 44 5.40 -12.72 8.76
CA HIS A 44 6.83 -13.04 8.72
C HIS A 44 7.71 -12.10 9.55
N GLY A 45 7.18 -10.99 10.06
CA GLY A 45 7.97 -10.00 10.80
C GLY A 45 8.81 -9.09 9.93
N GLU A 46 8.51 -9.03 8.63
CA GLU A 46 9.16 -8.12 7.70
C GLU A 46 8.91 -6.65 8.11
N PRO A 47 9.91 -5.74 8.02
CA PRO A 47 9.70 -4.34 8.36
C PRO A 47 8.63 -3.67 7.50
N TYR A 48 7.61 -3.12 8.14
CA TYR A 48 6.56 -2.34 7.47
C TYR A 48 6.86 -0.84 7.56
N VAL A 49 7.58 -0.32 6.57
CA VAL A 49 8.00 1.09 6.51
C VAL A 49 7.70 1.75 5.15
N PRO A 50 6.46 1.63 4.61
CA PRO A 50 6.11 2.33 3.39
C PRO A 50 6.27 3.83 3.61
N GLY A 51 6.93 4.54 2.71
CA GLY A 51 7.27 5.95 2.92
C GLY A 51 8.70 6.26 3.27
N SER A 52 9.49 5.28 3.71
CA SER A 52 10.89 5.51 4.02
C SER A 52 11.66 6.10 2.84
N GLU A 53 12.63 6.98 3.12
CA GLU A 53 13.53 7.54 2.10
C GLU A 53 14.59 6.53 1.63
N ASP A 54 14.81 5.49 2.42
CA ASP A 54 15.75 4.40 2.14
C ASP A 54 15.09 3.21 1.41
N ASP A 55 15.89 2.19 1.12
CA ASP A 55 15.49 1.00 0.35
C ASP A 55 14.53 0.07 1.13
N ARG A 56 14.12 0.43 2.34
CA ARG A 56 13.14 -0.34 3.12
C ARG A 56 11.71 -0.04 2.68
N ASP A 57 11.47 1.04 1.93
CA ASP A 57 10.17 1.29 1.29
C ASP A 57 9.98 0.40 0.05
N ARG A 58 9.50 -0.82 0.28
CA ARG A 58 9.23 -1.80 -0.79
C ARG A 58 8.15 -1.36 -1.78
N CYS A 59 7.36 -0.34 -1.44
CA CYS A 59 6.33 0.23 -2.32
C CYS A 59 6.74 1.58 -2.92
N ARG A 60 8.03 1.94 -2.86
CA ARG A 60 8.56 3.18 -3.44
C ARG A 60 8.28 3.28 -4.93
N SER A 61 8.47 2.19 -5.68
CA SER A 61 8.25 2.16 -7.14
C SER A 61 6.79 2.46 -7.50
N THR A 62 5.84 1.73 -6.92
CA THR A 62 4.40 1.92 -7.15
C THR A 62 3.92 3.29 -6.70
N ARG A 63 4.44 3.82 -5.58
CA ARG A 63 4.19 5.20 -5.16
C ARG A 63 4.68 6.20 -6.20
N SER A 64 5.90 6.02 -6.69
CA SER A 64 6.51 6.91 -7.68
C SER A 64 5.76 6.88 -9.02
N LEU A 65 5.20 5.74 -9.43
CA LEU A 65 4.37 5.64 -10.63
C LEU A 65 3.09 6.48 -10.51
N TYR A 66 2.36 6.36 -9.39
CA TYR A 66 1.18 7.20 -9.14
C TYR A 66 1.51 8.70 -9.16
N MET A 67 2.57 9.11 -8.45
CA MET A 67 2.98 10.52 -8.40
C MET A 67 3.39 11.03 -9.80
N ARG A 68 4.10 10.21 -10.57
CA ARG A 68 4.50 10.53 -11.95
C ARG A 68 3.28 10.65 -12.86
N CYS A 69 2.30 9.75 -12.75
CA CYS A 69 1.06 9.81 -13.52
C CYS A 69 0.30 11.10 -13.24
N MET A 70 0.11 11.44 -11.96
CA MET A 70 -0.60 12.66 -11.57
C MET A 70 0.12 13.93 -12.03
N LYS A 71 1.46 13.95 -11.99
CA LYS A 71 2.25 15.03 -12.56
C LYS A 71 2.05 15.13 -14.08
N TYR A 72 2.08 14.00 -14.77
CA TYR A 72 1.85 13.93 -16.22
C TYR A 72 0.46 14.45 -16.61
N ARG A 73 -0.62 14.02 -15.94
CA ARG A 73 -1.99 14.52 -16.20
C ARG A 73 -2.15 16.01 -15.94
N LYS A 74 -1.40 16.59 -14.99
CA LYS A 74 -1.40 18.03 -14.75
C LYS A 74 -0.74 18.80 -15.89
N THR A 75 0.31 18.23 -16.50
CA THR A 75 1.03 18.84 -17.63
C THR A 75 0.33 18.61 -18.96
N PHE A 76 -0.31 17.46 -19.13
CA PHE A 76 -1.01 17.04 -20.34
C PHE A 76 -2.41 16.54 -19.96
N PRO A 77 -3.39 17.44 -19.80
CA PRO A 77 -4.77 17.05 -19.56
C PRO A 77 -5.25 16.19 -20.73
N PRO A 78 -5.73 14.96 -20.51
CA PRO A 78 -6.32 14.19 -21.59
C PRO A 78 -7.64 14.85 -22.02
N ASP A 79 -7.83 14.98 -23.33
CA ASP A 79 -9.16 15.21 -23.91
C ASP A 79 -10.01 13.95 -23.68
N GLY A 80 -11.13 14.10 -22.95
CA GLY A 80 -12.28 13.19 -22.91
C GLY A 80 -12.03 11.67 -22.78
N ASP A 81 -12.25 11.15 -21.58
CA ASP A 81 -12.68 9.78 -21.23
C ASP A 81 -12.21 8.57 -22.06
N ARG A 82 -11.44 7.71 -21.39
CA ARG A 82 -11.86 6.31 -21.12
C ARG A 82 -10.85 5.66 -20.20
N VAL A 83 -11.31 5.20 -19.04
CA VAL A 83 -10.55 4.26 -18.22
C VAL A 83 -11.34 2.97 -18.15
N ALA A 84 -10.81 1.95 -18.83
CA ALA A 84 -11.28 0.59 -18.75
C ALA A 84 -10.89 -0.01 -17.38
N HIS A 85 -11.85 -0.70 -16.77
CA HIS A 85 -11.67 -1.52 -15.59
C HIS A 85 -11.19 -2.90 -16.01
N LEU A 86 -10.11 -3.41 -15.42
CA LEU A 86 -9.77 -4.83 -15.49
C LEU A 86 -8.99 -5.27 -14.25
N MET A 87 -9.34 -6.48 -13.81
CA MET A 87 -8.68 -7.33 -12.80
C MET A 87 -9.05 -7.10 -11.33
N SER A 88 -10.20 -7.65 -10.95
CA SER A 88 -10.43 -8.17 -9.59
C SER A 88 -10.90 -9.62 -9.68
N GLN A 89 -9.97 -10.58 -9.61
CA GLN A 89 -10.29 -11.91 -9.07
C GLN A 89 -9.15 -12.35 -8.16
N PRO A 90 -9.49 -12.72 -6.92
CA PRO A 90 -9.04 -14.01 -6.42
C PRO A 90 -10.25 -14.86 -6.06
N VAL A 91 -10.26 -16.07 -6.61
CA VAL A 91 -11.15 -17.17 -6.24
C VAL A 91 -10.62 -17.78 -4.95
N SER A 92 -10.99 -17.20 -3.82
CA SER A 92 -10.82 -17.79 -2.49
C SER A 92 -11.80 -17.10 -1.54
N GLY A 93 -12.38 -17.84 -0.60
CA GLY A 93 -13.26 -17.25 0.43
C GLY A 93 -12.58 -16.07 1.14
N PRO A 94 -13.37 -15.19 1.77
CA PRO A 94 -12.84 -13.97 2.38
C PRO A 94 -11.71 -14.32 3.34
N LYS A 95 -10.56 -13.66 3.15
CA LYS A 95 -9.38 -13.89 3.99
C LYS A 95 -9.67 -13.43 5.42
N ALA A 96 -8.97 -14.01 6.38
CA ALA A 96 -8.99 -13.49 7.75
C ALA A 96 -8.63 -11.99 7.74
N CYS A 97 -9.39 -11.19 8.49
CA CYS A 97 -9.14 -9.76 8.66
C CYS A 97 -9.16 -8.93 7.36
N GLU A 98 -9.86 -9.41 6.32
CA GLU A 98 -9.94 -8.73 5.02
C GLU A 98 -10.58 -7.33 5.14
N MET A 99 -11.55 -7.18 6.03
CA MET A 99 -12.20 -5.89 6.29
C MET A 99 -11.20 -4.86 6.84
N GLU A 100 -10.43 -5.23 7.86
CA GLU A 100 -9.41 -4.37 8.46
C GLU A 100 -8.30 -4.04 7.45
N LEU A 101 -7.91 -5.01 6.62
CA LEU A 101 -6.95 -4.80 5.54
C LEU A 101 -7.49 -3.84 4.47
N ALA A 102 -8.78 -3.93 4.15
CA ALA A 102 -9.45 -3.00 3.24
C ALA A 102 -9.53 -1.58 3.83
N MET A 103 -9.82 -1.44 5.12
CA MET A 103 -9.81 -0.14 5.82
C MET A 103 -8.43 0.50 5.77
N HIS A 104 -7.37 -0.28 6.01
CA HIS A 104 -6.00 0.23 5.89
C HIS A 104 -5.71 0.65 4.45
N GLY A 105 -6.07 -0.19 3.48
CA GLY A 105 -6.03 0.11 2.04
C GLY A 105 -6.60 1.47 1.67
N ASN A 106 -7.81 1.76 2.17
CA ASN A 106 -8.50 3.02 1.91
C ASN A 106 -7.78 4.22 2.55
N CYS A 107 -7.26 4.06 3.77
CA CYS A 107 -6.44 5.07 4.42
C CYS A 107 -5.21 5.42 3.55
N VAL A 108 -4.58 4.43 2.91
CA VAL A 108 -3.44 4.63 1.98
C VAL A 108 -3.81 5.48 0.81
N ALA A 109 -4.90 5.12 0.14
CA ALA A 109 -5.36 5.82 -1.03
C ALA A 109 -5.59 7.30 -0.70
N ILE A 110 -6.34 7.57 0.38
CA ILE A 110 -6.67 8.94 0.81
C ILE A 110 -5.41 9.74 1.13
N GLN A 111 -4.45 9.18 1.86
CA GLN A 111 -3.24 9.92 2.23
C GLN A 111 -2.31 10.15 1.04
N LEU A 112 -2.18 9.19 0.13
CA LEU A 112 -1.37 9.35 -1.07
C LEU A 112 -1.96 10.43 -2.01
N GLU A 113 -3.28 10.44 -2.17
CA GLU A 113 -3.97 11.50 -2.90
C GLU A 113 -3.79 12.87 -2.26
N ARG A 114 -3.89 12.97 -0.92
CA ARG A 114 -3.67 14.22 -0.18
C ARG A 114 -2.25 14.72 -0.33
N ALA A 115 -1.25 13.86 -0.16
CA ALA A 115 0.15 14.17 -0.37
C ALA A 115 0.36 14.77 -1.77
N GLN A 116 -0.29 14.20 -2.78
CA GLN A 116 -0.18 14.72 -4.14
C GLN A 116 -0.92 16.04 -4.37
N LYS A 117 -2.15 16.17 -3.85
CA LYS A 117 -2.98 17.37 -4.07
C LYS A 117 -2.46 18.59 -3.31
N LEU A 118 -1.98 18.37 -2.08
CA LEU A 118 -1.59 19.43 -1.14
C LEU A 118 -0.07 19.61 -1.05
N GLY A 119 0.72 18.74 -1.68
CA GLY A 119 2.18 18.73 -1.54
C GLY A 119 2.64 18.34 -0.13
N GLU A 120 1.77 17.70 0.65
CA GLU A 120 2.11 17.22 1.99
C GLU A 120 3.07 16.02 1.90
N LYS A 121 3.83 15.81 2.98
CA LYS A 121 4.65 14.60 3.11
C LYS A 121 3.77 13.36 3.06
N TYR A 122 4.29 12.29 2.48
CA TYR A 122 3.60 11.00 2.48
C TYR A 122 3.37 10.53 3.93
N TRP A 123 2.38 9.67 4.14
CA TRP A 123 1.71 9.40 5.44
C TRP A 123 2.57 8.92 6.62
N THR A 124 3.86 8.66 6.40
CA THR A 124 4.89 8.17 7.34
C THR A 124 6.15 9.04 7.27
N GLN A 125 6.25 9.97 6.31
CA GLN A 125 7.39 10.87 6.09
C GLN A 125 7.37 12.10 7.02
N GLY A 126 6.45 12.16 7.98
CA GLY A 126 6.28 13.27 8.92
C GLY A 126 6.58 12.94 10.39
N GLY A 127 7.09 11.73 10.69
CA GLY A 127 7.28 11.25 12.07
C GLY A 127 6.02 10.67 12.70
N GLU A 128 4.83 11.01 12.19
CA GLU A 128 3.55 10.40 12.55
C GLU A 128 3.07 9.48 11.43
N ASP A 129 2.65 8.27 11.79
CA ASP A 129 1.95 7.38 10.88
C ASP A 129 0.45 7.69 10.89
N ARG A 130 -0.01 8.38 9.84
CA ARG A 130 -1.40 8.81 9.70
C ARG A 130 -2.40 7.67 9.50
N CYS A 131 -1.91 6.47 9.22
CA CYS A 131 -2.73 5.26 9.09
C CYS A 131 -2.45 4.23 10.18
N MET A 132 -1.76 4.62 11.26
CA MET A 132 -1.44 3.78 12.41
C MET A 132 -2.68 3.07 12.97
N MET A 133 -3.81 3.76 13.13
CA MET A 133 -5.02 3.18 13.70
C MET A 133 -5.55 2.01 12.85
N THR A 134 -5.60 2.19 11.53
CA THR A 134 -6.09 1.14 10.62
C THR A 134 -5.07 0.00 10.50
N ARG A 135 -3.76 0.31 10.57
CA ARG A 135 -2.71 -0.72 10.67
C ARG A 135 -2.88 -1.55 11.93
N ALA A 136 -2.97 -0.91 13.09
CA ALA A 136 -3.10 -1.56 14.39
C ALA A 136 -4.36 -2.43 14.49
N ASN A 137 -5.47 -2.01 13.87
CA ASN A 137 -6.69 -2.83 13.80
C ASN A 137 -6.47 -4.12 13.02
N TYR A 138 -5.78 -4.06 11.87
CA TYR A 138 -5.43 -5.25 11.10
C TYR A 138 -4.48 -6.18 11.87
N GLU A 139 -3.41 -5.62 12.46
CA GLU A 139 -2.47 -6.38 13.30
C GLU A 139 -3.19 -7.07 14.47
N ARG A 140 -4.09 -6.36 15.15
CA ARG A 140 -4.90 -6.91 16.26
C ARG A 140 -5.84 -8.01 15.80
N CYS A 141 -6.51 -7.83 14.66
CA CYS A 141 -7.38 -8.86 14.12
C CYS A 141 -6.58 -10.14 13.81
N MET A 142 -5.47 -10.00 13.09
CA MET A 142 -4.61 -11.12 12.73
C MET A 142 -4.01 -11.82 13.95
N TYR A 143 -3.67 -11.06 14.99
CA TYR A 143 -3.28 -11.59 16.28
C TYR A 143 -4.39 -12.45 16.91
N GLY A 144 -5.62 -11.94 16.95
CA GLY A 144 -6.78 -12.70 17.44
C GLY A 144 -7.02 -13.99 16.65
N THR A 145 -6.89 -13.95 15.32
CA THR A 145 -6.98 -15.14 14.47
C THR A 145 -5.88 -16.16 14.76
N LYS A 146 -4.61 -15.73 14.92
CA LYS A 146 -3.50 -16.63 15.25
C LYS A 146 -3.64 -17.31 16.61
N LEU A 147 -4.29 -16.64 17.56
CA LEU A 147 -4.60 -17.21 18.89
C LEU A 147 -5.79 -18.17 18.89
N GLY A 148 -6.48 -18.38 17.75
CA GLY A 148 -7.70 -19.17 17.70
C GLY A 148 -8.86 -18.53 18.49
N LEU A 149 -8.75 -17.24 18.83
CA LEU A 149 -9.81 -16.50 19.55
C LEU A 149 -11.01 -16.18 18.67
N THR A 150 -10.97 -16.55 17.39
CA THR A 150 -12.08 -16.34 16.47
C THR A 150 -13.28 -17.23 16.78
N ASP A 151 -13.13 -18.27 17.60
CA ASP A 151 -14.21 -19.20 17.89
C ASP A 151 -13.94 -20.04 19.14
N ARG A 152 -14.48 -19.58 20.30
CA ARG A 152 -14.72 -20.35 21.55
C ARG A 152 -13.52 -21.01 22.26
N TRP A 153 -13.32 -20.63 23.53
CA TRP A 153 -12.84 -21.46 24.65
C TRP A 153 -11.73 -22.50 24.37
N GLY A 154 -10.47 -22.16 24.66
CA GLY A 154 -9.48 -23.13 25.17
C GLY A 154 -8.09 -23.12 24.53
N GLY A 155 -7.04 -23.09 25.37
CA GLY A 155 -5.77 -23.76 25.08
C GLY A 155 -4.48 -22.97 25.35
N GLU A 156 -4.00 -22.98 26.60
CA GLU A 156 -2.74 -22.38 27.12
C GLU A 156 -1.41 -22.92 26.52
N ARG A 157 -1.40 -23.59 25.36
CA ARG A 157 -0.20 -24.32 24.88
C ARG A 157 0.46 -23.78 23.61
N LEU A 158 0.00 -22.65 23.08
CA LEU A 158 0.55 -22.00 21.88
C LEU A 158 1.42 -20.76 22.19
N SER A 159 1.58 -20.37 23.45
CA SER A 159 2.12 -19.06 23.87
C SER A 159 3.57 -18.81 23.43
N GLU A 160 4.52 -19.72 23.68
CA GLU A 160 5.95 -19.41 23.52
C GLU A 160 6.44 -19.37 22.06
N GLN A 161 5.94 -20.26 21.20
CA GLN A 161 6.27 -20.24 19.77
C GLN A 161 5.57 -19.05 19.09
N LEU A 162 4.39 -18.68 19.57
CA LEU A 162 3.63 -17.55 19.07
C LEU A 162 4.27 -16.23 19.48
N GLU A 163 4.71 -16.05 20.73
CA GLU A 163 5.44 -14.87 21.23
C GLU A 163 6.68 -14.53 20.40
N LYS A 164 7.47 -15.55 20.03
CA LYS A 164 8.59 -15.36 19.09
C LYS A 164 8.15 -14.88 17.71
N ASN A 165 7.01 -15.37 17.22
CA ASN A 165 6.44 -15.05 15.90
C ASN A 165 5.56 -13.79 15.87
N ILE A 166 5.38 -13.08 16.99
CA ILE A 166 4.53 -11.87 17.08
C ILE A 166 5.24 -10.69 17.77
N SER A 167 6.41 -10.90 18.36
CA SER A 167 7.19 -9.84 19.04
C SER A 167 7.51 -8.63 18.16
N HIS A 168 7.41 -8.78 16.84
CA HIS A 168 7.59 -7.71 15.86
C HIS A 168 6.34 -6.86 15.61
N LEU A 169 5.15 -7.28 16.07
CA LEU A 169 3.91 -6.53 15.90
C LEU A 169 3.90 -5.33 16.86
N GLN A 170 3.45 -4.18 16.38
CA GLN A 170 3.42 -2.93 17.17
C GLN A 170 2.21 -2.83 18.11
N VAL A 171 1.56 -3.96 18.42
CA VAL A 171 0.41 -4.02 19.32
C VAL A 171 0.90 -4.16 20.76
N ARG A 172 0.72 -3.11 21.57
CA ARG A 172 0.83 -3.25 23.04
C ARG A 172 -0.38 -4.04 23.54
N LEU A 173 -0.14 -5.23 24.08
CA LEU A 173 -1.14 -6.00 24.80
C LEU A 173 -1.29 -5.38 26.19
N ASP A 174 -2.48 -4.86 26.51
CA ASP A 174 -2.83 -4.56 27.90
C ASP A 174 -3.04 -5.90 28.62
N HIS A 175 -2.05 -6.33 29.40
CA HIS A 175 -2.22 -7.39 30.36
C HIS A 175 -2.98 -6.83 31.57
N LYS A 176 -4.22 -7.28 31.77
CA LYS A 176 -4.99 -7.06 32.99
C LYS A 176 -5.49 -8.38 33.54
#